data_AF-A0A7C0Y7N4-F1
#
_entry.id   AF-A0A7C0Y7N4-F1
#
_cell.length_a   1.000
_cell.length_b   1.000
_cell.length_c   1.000
_cell.angle_alpha   90.00
_cell.angle_beta   90.00
_cell.angle_gamma   90.00
#
_symmetry.space_group_name_H-M   'P 1'
#
loop_
_entity.id
_entity.type
_entity.pdbx_description
1 polymer ?
#
loop_
_entity_poly.entity_id
_entity_poly.type
_entity_poly.pdbx_seq_one_letter_code
_entity_poly.pdbx_strand_id
1 'polypeptide(L)'
;MLGRVAVLVAVLVLGLASFGTGAWGGENCRIFLVFSYHPSLSWHVNAKRGLLDALRDMDCLYKSFYMDTKRHPEELWIGKKAYEALKEVKEWKPAVVVTFDDNATRMVGGGLLGTSTPVVFLGVNAEPERYGFVRGTRKRPGANVTGVLE
;
A
#
# COMPACT_ATOMS: atom_id res chain seq x y z
N MET A 1 -20.48 -6.78 -78.47
CA MET A 1 -20.24 -5.63 -77.57
C MET A 1 -20.16 -6.22 -76.16
N LEU A 2 -18.94 -6.35 -75.62
CA LEU A 2 -18.40 -5.50 -74.51
C LEU A 2 -19.18 -5.76 -73.20
N GLY A 3 -18.61 -6.25 -72.10
CA GLY A 3 -17.23 -6.53 -71.77
C GLY A 3 -17.11 -7.06 -70.33
N ARG A 4 -16.02 -7.79 -70.10
CA ARG A 4 -15.26 -7.95 -68.84
C ARG A 4 -15.98 -7.58 -67.52
N VAL A 5 -16.31 -8.61 -66.74
CA VAL A 5 -16.53 -8.51 -65.30
C VAL A 5 -15.18 -8.15 -64.64
N ALA A 6 -15.01 -6.89 -64.27
CA ALA A 6 -13.89 -6.42 -63.49
C ALA A 6 -14.25 -6.48 -62.00
N VAL A 7 -13.48 -7.28 -61.26
CA VAL A 7 -13.45 -7.29 -59.80
C VAL A 7 -12.89 -5.95 -59.32
N LEU A 8 -13.61 -5.25 -58.45
CA LEU A 8 -13.07 -4.16 -57.65
C LEU A 8 -13.61 -4.29 -56.23
N VAL A 9 -12.81 -4.97 -55.39
CA VAL A 9 -12.92 -4.91 -53.94
C VAL A 9 -12.36 -3.55 -53.52
N ALA A 10 -13.24 -2.61 -53.20
CA ALA A 10 -12.84 -1.34 -52.60
C ALA A 10 -12.72 -1.54 -51.08
N VAL A 11 -11.48 -1.72 -50.62
CA VAL A 11 -11.10 -1.61 -49.21
C VAL A 11 -11.12 -0.13 -48.86
N LEU A 12 -12.13 0.30 -48.10
CA LEU A 12 -12.18 1.63 -47.50
C LEU A 12 -11.72 1.55 -46.04
N VAL A 13 -10.41 1.70 -45.87
CA VAL A 13 -9.78 2.11 -44.61
C VAL A 13 -9.94 3.62 -44.53
N LEU A 14 -10.56 4.13 -43.45
CA LEU A 14 -10.27 5.40 -42.76
C LEU A 14 -11.52 5.86 -42.00
N GLY A 15 -11.61 5.46 -40.73
CA GLY A 15 -12.46 6.09 -39.73
C GLY A 15 -11.60 6.43 -38.53
N LEU A 16 -11.15 7.68 -38.45
CA LEU A 16 -10.31 8.28 -37.43
C LEU A 16 -10.60 7.75 -36.02
N ALA A 17 -9.74 6.87 -35.51
CA ALA A 17 -9.59 6.70 -34.07
C ALA A 17 -9.00 8.01 -33.55
N SER A 18 -9.86 8.86 -33.00
CA SER A 18 -9.44 9.94 -32.13
C SER A 18 -8.73 9.29 -30.96
N PHE A 19 -7.40 9.16 -31.05
CA PHE A 19 -6.56 9.00 -29.88
C PHE A 19 -6.71 10.28 -29.09
N GLY A 20 -7.78 10.34 -28.29
CA GLY A 20 -7.78 11.20 -27.13
C GLY A 20 -6.54 10.81 -26.36
N THR A 21 -5.53 11.68 -26.38
CA THR A 21 -4.54 11.78 -25.32
C THR A 21 -5.29 12.23 -24.08
N GLY A 22 -6.18 11.36 -23.58
CA GLY A 22 -6.49 11.34 -22.18
C GLY A 22 -5.15 11.07 -21.54
N ALA A 23 -4.50 12.13 -21.04
CA ALA A 23 -3.59 11.97 -19.95
C ALA A 23 -4.41 11.26 -18.88
N TRP A 24 -4.25 9.93 -18.81
CA TRP A 24 -4.57 9.18 -17.62
C TRP A 24 -3.61 9.77 -16.58
N GLY A 25 -4.05 10.84 -15.91
CA GLY A 25 -3.43 11.27 -14.67
C GLY A 25 -3.59 10.08 -13.75
N GLY A 26 -2.59 9.20 -13.75
CA GLY A 26 -2.58 8.01 -12.91
C GLY A 26 -2.83 8.50 -11.49
N GLU A 27 -3.82 7.93 -10.81
CA GLU A 27 -4.06 8.29 -9.42
C GLU A 27 -2.72 8.20 -8.67
N ASN A 28 -2.25 9.33 -8.11
CA ASN A 28 -0.97 9.37 -7.40
C ASN A 28 -0.93 8.21 -6.41
N CYS A 29 0.16 7.47 -6.42
CA CYS A 29 0.33 6.28 -5.58
C CYS A 29 0.10 6.68 -4.10
N ARG A 30 -0.79 5.99 -3.38
CA ARG A 30 -1.12 6.36 -1.99
C ARG A 30 -0.45 5.41 -1.00
N ILE A 31 0.46 5.91 -0.16
CA ILE A 31 1.18 5.13 0.85
C ILE A 31 0.77 5.60 2.25
N PHE A 32 0.19 4.68 3.03
CA PHE A 32 -0.27 4.97 4.39
C PHE A 32 0.72 4.41 5.41
N LEU A 33 1.30 5.28 6.24
CA LEU A 33 2.33 4.95 7.22
C LEU A 33 1.70 4.90 8.62
N VAL A 34 1.81 3.78 9.33
CA VAL A 34 1.25 3.60 10.67
C VAL A 34 2.37 3.34 11.66
N PHE A 35 2.52 4.23 12.63
CA PHE A 35 3.57 4.16 13.63
C PHE A 35 2.97 3.73 14.98
N SER A 36 3.61 2.76 15.63
CA SER A 36 3.17 2.27 16.94
C SER A 36 3.17 3.34 18.02
N TYR A 37 4.12 4.27 17.95
CA TYR A 37 4.43 5.24 19.01
C TYR A 37 4.42 6.69 18.52
N HIS A 38 4.72 7.64 19.42
CA HIS A 38 4.70 9.07 19.14
C HIS A 38 5.67 9.50 18.00
N PRO A 39 5.33 10.54 17.19
CA PRO A 39 6.21 11.04 16.12
C PRO A 39 7.54 11.64 16.57
N SER A 40 7.67 12.02 17.84
CA SER A 40 8.89 12.65 18.37
C SER A 40 10.03 11.67 18.63
N LEU A 41 9.80 10.36 18.47
CA LEU A 41 10.84 9.35 18.69
C LEU A 41 11.81 9.33 17.51
N SER A 42 13.10 9.38 17.81
CA SER A 42 14.15 9.56 16.79
C SER A 42 14.17 8.46 15.74
N TRP A 43 13.94 7.20 16.13
CA TRP A 43 13.87 6.08 15.19
C TRP A 43 12.70 6.20 14.22
N HIS A 44 11.54 6.70 14.65
CA HIS A 44 10.43 6.99 13.72
C HIS A 44 10.76 8.10 12.73
N VAL A 45 11.39 9.19 13.21
CA VAL A 45 11.81 10.29 12.35
C VAL A 45 12.79 9.78 11.29
N ASN A 46 13.78 8.99 11.71
CA ASN A 46 14.79 8.44 10.82
C ASN A 46 14.24 7.39 9.86
N ALA A 47 13.41 6.46 10.34
CA ALA A 47 12.79 5.43 9.50
C ALA A 47 11.84 6.04 8.46
N LYS A 48 11.03 7.05 8.85
CA LYS A 48 10.20 7.80 7.92
C LYS A 48 11.05 8.54 6.89
N ARG A 49 12.11 9.23 7.32
CA ARG A 49 13.03 9.92 6.40
C ARG A 49 13.64 8.93 5.40
N GLY A 50 14.19 7.82 5.87
CA GLY A 50 14.78 6.80 5.00
C GLY A 50 13.78 6.22 3.99
N LEU A 51 12.53 5.98 4.41
CA LEU A 51 11.47 5.54 3.50
C LEU A 51 11.16 6.61 2.43
N LEU A 52 11.02 7.87 2.83
CA LEU A 52 10.74 8.96 1.88
C LEU A 52 11.91 9.19 0.93
N ASP A 53 13.14 9.13 1.41
CA ASP A 53 14.35 9.30 0.60
C ASP A 53 14.52 8.16 -0.43
N ALA A 54 14.16 6.93 -0.06
CA ALA A 54 14.20 5.76 -0.94
C ALA A 54 13.12 5.80 -2.04
N LEU A 55 12.01 6.48 -1.77
CA LEU A 55 10.87 6.59 -2.69
C LEU A 55 10.74 7.97 -3.34
N ARG A 56 11.76 8.84 -3.21
CA ARG A 56 11.71 10.25 -3.62
C ARG A 56 11.38 10.48 -5.10
N ASP A 57 11.71 9.52 -5.96
CA ASP A 57 11.50 9.59 -7.41
C ASP A 57 10.12 9.04 -7.83
N MET A 58 9.30 8.58 -6.87
CA MET A 58 7.94 8.13 -7.09
C MET A 58 6.93 9.25 -6.81
N ASP A 59 5.97 9.45 -7.73
CA ASP A 59 4.83 10.32 -7.48
C ASP A 59 3.79 9.61 -6.60
N CYS A 60 4.07 9.61 -5.30
CA CYS A 60 3.20 9.08 -4.27
C CYS A 60 2.76 10.17 -3.28
N LEU A 61 1.50 10.08 -2.83
CA LEU A 61 1.00 10.76 -1.65
C LEU A 61 1.28 9.90 -0.41
N TYR A 62 1.68 10.55 0.67
CA TYR A 62 1.97 9.90 1.95
C TYR A 62 1.05 10.43 3.04
N LYS A 63 0.49 9.53 3.84
CA LYS A 63 -0.26 9.89 5.05
C LYS A 63 0.31 9.13 6.24
N SER A 64 0.49 9.81 7.37
CA SER A 64 1.01 9.19 8.60
C SER A 64 -0.05 9.15 9.68
N PHE A 65 -0.15 8.03 10.36
CA PHE A 65 -0.97 7.82 11.54
C PHE A 65 -0.09 7.35 12.70
N TYR A 66 -0.25 7.96 13.87
CA TYR A 66 0.53 7.63 15.07
C TYR A 66 -0.40 7.10 16.15
N MET A 67 -0.14 5.89 16.63
CA MET A 67 -0.98 5.25 17.64
C MET A 67 -0.62 5.67 19.07
N ASP A 68 0.56 6.23 19.29
CA ASP A 68 1.07 6.69 20.60
C ASP A 68 0.98 5.65 21.74
N THR A 69 1.18 4.38 21.41
CA THR A 69 0.95 3.25 22.35
C THR A 69 2.04 3.08 23.41
N LYS A 70 3.18 3.77 23.28
CA LYS A 70 4.23 3.76 24.31
C LYS A 70 3.85 4.64 25.51
N ARG A 71 3.08 5.69 25.27
CA ARG A 71 2.54 6.58 26.32
C ARG A 71 1.20 6.09 26.84
N HIS A 72 0.48 5.33 26.03
CA HIS A 72 -0.83 4.76 26.32
C HIS A 72 -0.81 3.24 26.02
N PRO A 73 -0.22 2.43 26.93
CA PRO A 73 -0.03 1.00 26.72
C PRO A 73 -1.30 0.17 26.94
N GLU A 74 -2.42 0.80 27.29
CA GLU A 74 -3.66 0.11 27.60
C GLU A 74 -4.27 -0.51 26.32
N GLU A 75 -4.68 -1.79 26.37
CA GLU A 75 -5.26 -2.49 25.22
C GLU A 75 -6.50 -1.77 24.66
N LEU A 76 -7.28 -1.09 25.50
CA LEU A 76 -8.41 -0.26 25.06
C LEU A 76 -7.96 0.90 24.17
N TRP A 77 -6.87 1.59 24.53
CA TRP A 77 -6.30 2.65 23.70
C TRP A 77 -5.73 2.10 22.40
N ILE A 78 -4.92 1.04 22.50
CA ILE A 78 -4.30 0.37 21.36
C ILE A 78 -5.37 -0.07 20.34
N GLY A 79 -6.42 -0.74 20.81
CA GLY A 79 -7.56 -1.17 19.99
C GLY A 79 -8.31 -0.01 19.36
N LYS A 80 -8.58 1.06 20.12
CA LYS A 80 -9.22 2.28 19.60
C LYS A 80 -8.39 2.91 18.48
N LYS A 81 -7.09 3.11 18.68
CA LYS A 81 -6.21 3.73 17.67
C LYS A 81 -6.04 2.84 16.44
N ALA A 82 -6.00 1.52 16.61
CA ALA A 82 -5.98 0.59 15.49
C ALA A 82 -7.27 0.66 14.66
N TYR A 83 -8.43 0.74 15.31
CA TYR A 83 -9.72 0.93 14.63
C TYR A 83 -9.76 2.25 13.84
N GLU A 84 -9.32 3.35 14.44
CA GLU A 84 -9.20 4.65 13.76
C GLU A 84 -8.30 4.56 12.52
N ALA A 85 -7.12 3.95 12.66
CA ALA A 85 -6.19 3.76 11.54
C ALA A 85 -6.80 2.91 10.42
N LEU A 86 -7.44 1.79 10.74
CA LEU A 86 -8.09 0.91 9.76
C LEU A 86 -9.25 1.60 9.04
N LYS A 87 -10.01 2.43 9.75
CA LYS A 87 -11.06 3.26 9.15
C LYS A 87 -10.46 4.24 8.13
N GLU A 88 -9.38 4.92 8.49
CA GLU A 88 -8.69 5.83 7.56
C GLU A 88 -8.11 5.10 6.35
N VAL A 89 -7.56 3.89 6.53
CA VAL A 89 -7.09 3.04 5.42
C VAL A 89 -8.25 2.74 4.46
N LYS A 90 -9.41 2.36 4.99
CA LYS A 90 -10.61 2.08 4.17
C LYS A 90 -11.09 3.29 3.38
N GLU A 91 -11.08 4.46 4.00
CA GLU A 91 -11.56 5.71 3.40
C GLU A 91 -10.56 6.29 2.38
N TRP A 92 -9.27 6.27 2.73
CA TRP A 92 -8.20 6.86 1.93
C TRP A 92 -7.70 5.94 0.80
N LYS A 93 -8.00 4.63 0.89
CA LYS A 93 -7.67 3.61 -0.13
C LYS A 93 -6.21 3.67 -0.59
N PRO A 94 -5.25 3.39 0.31
CA PRO A 94 -3.85 3.32 -0.07
C PRO A 94 -3.56 2.13 -0.98
N ALA A 95 -2.55 2.29 -1.83
CA ALA A 95 -1.95 1.20 -2.58
C ALA A 95 -1.14 0.24 -1.68
N VAL A 96 -0.62 0.74 -0.55
CA VAL A 96 0.10 -0.06 0.46
C VAL A 96 0.02 0.59 1.83
N VAL A 97 -0.04 -0.23 2.88
CA VAL A 97 0.10 0.20 4.28
C VAL A 97 1.48 -0.23 4.79
N VAL A 98 2.24 0.71 5.35
CA VAL A 98 3.53 0.44 5.99
C VAL A 98 3.36 0.58 7.49
N THR A 99 3.68 -0.46 8.26
CA THR A 99 3.61 -0.46 9.72
C THR A 99 5.00 -0.38 10.33
N PHE A 100 5.16 0.45 11.35
CA PHE A 100 6.41 0.62 12.10
C PHE A 100 6.23 0.14 13.54
N ASP A 101 7.13 -0.74 13.96
CA ASP A 101 7.17 -1.41 15.26
C ASP A 101 5.96 -2.34 15.54
N ASP A 102 5.98 -2.97 16.71
CA ASP A 102 5.14 -4.10 17.10
C ASP A 102 3.63 -3.82 17.10
N ASN A 103 3.16 -2.72 17.71
CA ASN A 103 1.72 -2.51 17.92
C ASN A 103 0.98 -2.14 16.63
N ALA A 104 1.58 -1.31 15.77
CA ALA A 104 1.04 -1.01 14.44
C ALA A 104 1.02 -2.27 13.58
N THR A 105 2.09 -3.06 13.60
CA THR A 105 2.18 -4.30 12.84
C THR A 105 1.13 -5.32 13.31
N ARG A 106 1.07 -5.60 14.61
CA ARG A 106 0.11 -6.54 15.19
C ARG A 106 -1.34 -6.14 14.93
N MET A 107 -1.68 -4.88 15.20
CA MET A 107 -3.08 -4.46 15.26
C MET A 107 -3.61 -3.98 13.91
N VAL A 108 -2.85 -3.16 13.21
CA VAL A 108 -3.27 -2.60 11.91
C VAL A 108 -2.83 -3.50 10.76
N GLY A 109 -1.57 -3.93 10.76
CA GLY A 109 -1.10 -4.90 9.76
C GLY A 109 -1.87 -6.23 9.83
N GLY A 110 -2.05 -6.76 11.05
CA GLY A 110 -2.87 -7.94 11.30
C GLY A 110 -4.32 -7.80 10.81
N GLY A 111 -4.94 -6.64 11.03
CA GLY A 111 -6.29 -6.33 10.55
C GLY A 111 -6.46 -6.25 9.04
N LEU A 112 -5.35 -6.18 8.28
CA LEU A 112 -5.34 -6.11 6.82
C LEU A 112 -4.91 -7.42 6.14
N LEU A 113 -4.52 -8.45 6.90
CA LEU A 113 -4.13 -9.74 6.34
C LEU A 113 -5.31 -10.41 5.62
N GLY A 114 -5.06 -10.91 4.42
CA GLY A 114 -6.06 -11.50 3.54
C GLY A 114 -6.93 -10.48 2.80
N THR A 115 -6.74 -9.18 3.03
CA THR A 115 -7.40 -8.13 2.24
C THR A 115 -6.64 -7.84 0.95
N SER A 116 -7.21 -7.01 0.07
CA SER A 116 -6.53 -6.55 -1.14
C SER A 116 -5.45 -5.49 -0.90
N THR A 117 -5.37 -4.91 0.31
CA THR A 117 -4.41 -3.84 0.63
C THR A 117 -3.11 -4.46 1.16
N PRO A 118 -1.98 -4.42 0.41
CA PRO A 118 -0.73 -5.00 0.86
C PRO A 118 -0.18 -4.32 2.12
N VAL A 119 0.50 -5.10 2.96
CA VAL A 119 1.14 -4.64 4.19
C VAL A 119 2.67 -4.82 4.09
N VAL A 120 3.41 -3.77 4.46
CA VAL A 120 4.87 -3.82 4.65
C VAL A 120 5.18 -3.49 6.10
N PHE A 121 5.80 -4.39 6.87
CA PHE A 121 6.21 -4.09 8.26
C PHE A 121 7.70 -3.75 8.35
N LEU A 122 8.05 -2.88 9.29
CA LEU A 122 9.42 -2.43 9.55
C LEU A 122 9.69 -2.32 11.05
N GLY A 123 10.88 -2.75 11.49
CA GLY A 123 11.35 -2.53 12.87
C GLY A 123 10.59 -3.31 13.93
N VAL A 124 10.24 -4.57 13.64
CA VAL A 124 9.53 -5.43 14.60
C VAL A 124 10.50 -6.30 15.38
N ASN A 125 10.24 -6.45 16.68
CA ASN A 125 11.12 -7.15 17.61
C ASN A 125 10.93 -8.67 17.67
N ALA A 126 9.76 -9.17 17.26
CA ALA A 126 9.48 -10.59 17.26
C ALA A 126 9.55 -11.18 15.85
N GLU A 127 9.68 -12.49 15.80
CA GLU A 127 9.57 -13.24 14.56
C GLU A 127 8.20 -13.03 13.90
N PRO A 128 8.11 -12.97 12.56
CA PRO A 128 6.89 -12.62 11.84
C PRO A 128 5.75 -13.62 12.08
N GLU A 129 6.07 -14.87 12.43
CA GLU A 129 5.13 -15.89 12.87
C GLU A 129 4.32 -15.44 14.11
N ARG A 130 4.91 -14.67 15.04
CA ARG A 130 4.22 -14.21 16.26
C ARG A 130 3.12 -13.19 15.99
N TYR A 131 3.21 -12.47 14.87
CA TYR A 131 2.14 -11.55 14.44
C TYR A 131 1.10 -12.24 13.55
N GLY A 132 1.24 -13.54 13.27
CA GLY A 132 0.37 -14.29 12.37
C GLY A 132 0.60 -13.99 10.89
N PHE A 133 1.75 -13.39 10.54
CA PHE A 133 2.06 -12.93 9.18
C PHE A 133 2.56 -14.06 8.28
N VAL A 134 2.96 -15.18 8.86
CA VAL A 134 3.44 -16.36 8.12
C VAL A 134 2.49 -17.53 8.41
N ARG A 135 1.62 -17.83 7.43
CA ARG A 135 0.76 -19.03 7.40
C ARG A 135 1.39 -20.18 6.61
N GLY A 136 2.34 -19.86 5.74
CA GLY A 136 3.12 -20.81 4.95
C GLY A 136 4.60 -20.83 5.37
N THR A 137 5.47 -20.34 4.48
CA THR A 137 6.91 -20.20 4.75
C THR A 137 7.29 -18.72 4.70
N ARG A 138 8.43 -18.30 5.25
CA ARG A 138 8.87 -16.89 5.15
C ARG A 138 9.02 -16.39 3.70
N LYS A 139 9.39 -17.28 2.76
CA LYS A 139 9.47 -16.97 1.33
C LYS A 139 8.09 -16.86 0.66
N ARG A 140 7.07 -17.49 1.24
CA ARG A 140 5.68 -17.53 0.76
C ARG A 140 4.76 -17.45 1.98
N PRO A 141 4.59 -16.26 2.58
CA PRO A 141 3.92 -16.10 3.87
C PRO A 141 2.45 -16.53 3.83
N GLY A 142 1.84 -16.62 2.64
CA GLY A 142 0.45 -17.04 2.48
C GLY A 142 -0.56 -15.91 2.75
N ALA A 143 -0.08 -14.67 2.83
CA ALA A 143 -0.87 -13.45 2.93
C ALA A 143 -0.22 -12.31 2.13
N ASN A 144 -0.93 -11.20 2.00
CA ASN A 144 -0.55 -9.93 1.37
C ASN A 144 0.45 -9.13 2.23
N VAL A 145 1.53 -9.76 2.69
CA VAL A 145 2.46 -9.15 3.65
C VAL A 145 3.93 -9.44 3.36
N THR A 146 4.77 -8.43 3.58
CA THR A 146 6.24 -8.52 3.53
C THR A 146 6.84 -7.54 4.56
N GLY A 147 8.14 -7.57 4.80
CA GLY A 147 8.76 -6.63 5.74
C GLY A 147 10.17 -7.00 6.17
N VAL A 148 10.68 -6.24 7.13
CA VAL A 148 12.03 -6.38 7.70
C VAL A 148 11.94 -6.34 9.23
N LEU A 149 12.68 -7.23 9.89
CA LEU A 149 12.84 -7.28 11.35
C LEU A 149 13.81 -6.18 11.82
N GLU A 150 13.85 -5.96 13.13
CA GLU A 150 14.93 -5.16 13.77
C GLU A 150 16.26 -5.95 13.82
#